data_AF-A0A291RKQ8-F1
#
_entry.id   AF-A0A291RKQ8-F1
#
_cell.length_a   1.000
_cell.length_b   1.000
_cell.length_c   1.000
_cell.angle_alpha   90.00
_cell.angle_beta   90.00
_cell.angle_gamma   90.00
#
_symmetry.space_group_name_H-M   'P 1'
#
loop_
_entity.id
_entity.type
_entity.pdbx_description
1 polymer ?
#
loop_
_entity_poly.entity_id
_entity_poly.type
_entity_poly.pdbx_seq_one_letter_code
_entity_poly.pdbx_strand_id
1 'polypeptide(L)'
;MDFTTKTALGSPEWAEMADLPPEERGQAVSLATVFAQATTDHRELVALRRIVAARAGETNQGFWTIKRRDGTQWQSHWSHGTVEEQVDGETHRIGLGLSQKVQEPEPVVLLERRILEASTDPDEYQAIVALDDLTLIRWVHGTTPPNMIAWRRIPHEPEPAVHPDDRPVMLAMARGLTKSSTHGSLRVRGVDGEWVRIDARADPVAIDDTVGAALVRFTIADQI
;
A
#
# COMPACT_ATOMS: atom_id res chain seq x y z
N MET A 1 -5.38 12.15 -0.42
CA MET A 1 -5.42 10.72 -0.80
C MET A 1 -6.68 10.49 -1.58
N ASP A 2 -6.63 9.76 -2.69
CA ASP A 2 -7.80 9.32 -3.42
C ASP A 2 -7.98 7.83 -3.17
N PHE A 3 -9.06 7.45 -2.47
CA PHE A 3 -9.32 6.05 -2.13
C PHE A 3 -9.93 5.28 -3.28
N THR A 4 -10.52 5.95 -4.28
CA THR A 4 -11.04 5.31 -5.49
C THR A 4 -9.90 4.80 -6.35
N THR A 5 -8.85 5.60 -6.53
CA THR A 5 -7.66 5.22 -7.32
C THR A 5 -6.52 4.67 -6.47
N LYS A 6 -6.70 4.58 -5.15
CA LYS A 6 -5.70 4.14 -4.16
C LYS A 6 -4.36 4.89 -4.29
N THR A 7 -4.44 6.19 -4.51
CA THR A 7 -3.27 7.06 -4.70
C THR A 7 -3.22 8.21 -3.72
N ALA A 8 -2.08 8.88 -3.62
CA ALA A 8 -1.88 10.01 -2.73
C ALA A 8 -1.04 11.09 -3.41
N LEU A 9 -1.54 12.32 -3.36
CA LEU A 9 -0.80 13.52 -3.68
C LEU A 9 -0.58 14.30 -2.36
N GLY A 10 0.68 14.54 -2.02
CA GLY A 10 1.06 15.40 -0.90
C GLY A 10 1.22 16.85 -1.34
N SER A 11 1.01 17.79 -0.42
CA SER A 11 1.36 19.19 -0.66
C SER A 11 2.89 19.36 -0.78
N PRO A 12 3.39 20.48 -1.34
CA PRO A 12 4.82 20.78 -1.36
C PRO A 12 5.47 20.74 0.03
N GLU A 13 4.77 21.24 1.04
CA GLU A 13 5.23 21.25 2.44
C GLU A 13 5.32 19.83 3.00
N TRP A 14 4.32 18.98 2.71
CA TRP A 14 4.39 17.56 3.08
C TRP A 14 5.56 16.87 2.38
N ALA A 15 5.75 17.11 1.09
CA ALA A 15 6.83 16.50 0.31
C ALA A 15 8.22 16.87 0.83
N GLU A 16 8.42 18.12 1.28
CA GLU A 16 9.64 18.55 1.94
C GLU A 16 9.82 17.90 3.32
N MET A 17 8.76 17.90 4.14
CA MET A 17 8.78 17.32 5.49
C MET A 17 9.04 15.81 5.47
N ALA A 18 8.43 15.11 4.51
CA ALA A 18 8.63 13.69 4.24
C ALA A 18 9.94 13.39 3.50
N ASP A 19 10.73 14.42 3.12
CA ASP A 19 11.99 14.25 2.41
C ASP A 19 11.86 13.44 1.11
N LEU A 20 10.81 13.72 0.32
CA LEU A 20 10.64 13.10 -0.99
C LEU A 20 11.70 13.65 -1.98
N PRO A 21 12.24 12.82 -2.89
CA PRO A 21 13.12 13.31 -3.95
C PRO A 21 12.41 14.40 -4.79
N PRO A 22 13.07 15.52 -5.13
CA PRO A 22 12.45 16.61 -5.88
C PRO A 22 11.71 16.18 -7.15
N GLU A 23 12.25 15.21 -7.87
CA GLU A 23 11.71 14.61 -9.08
C GLU A 23 10.43 13.79 -8.86
N GLU A 24 10.19 13.32 -7.63
CA GLU A 24 8.98 12.56 -7.26
C GLU A 24 7.88 13.45 -6.65
N ARG A 25 8.10 14.76 -6.50
CA ARG A 25 7.14 15.70 -5.87
C ARG A 25 6.08 16.17 -6.86
N GLY A 26 4.92 16.57 -6.33
CA GLY A 26 3.86 17.22 -7.11
C GLY A 26 3.03 16.27 -7.98
N GLN A 27 3.20 14.97 -7.83
CA GLN A 27 2.40 13.96 -8.51
C GLN A 27 1.79 12.94 -7.54
N ALA A 28 0.71 12.30 -7.97
CA ALA A 28 0.09 11.24 -7.19
C ALA A 28 0.94 9.97 -7.26
N VAL A 29 1.26 9.40 -6.10
CA VAL A 29 1.94 8.10 -5.96
C VAL A 29 0.95 7.04 -5.46
N SER A 30 1.32 5.75 -5.51
CA SER A 30 0.49 4.71 -4.90
C SER A 30 0.38 4.89 -3.39
N LEU A 31 -0.75 4.51 -2.77
CA LEU A 31 -0.87 4.53 -1.31
C LEU A 31 0.21 3.66 -0.65
N ALA A 32 0.59 2.56 -1.30
CA ALA A 32 1.67 1.70 -0.85
C ALA A 32 3.00 2.45 -0.71
N THR A 33 3.29 3.43 -1.59
CA THR A 33 4.50 4.28 -1.48
C THR A 33 4.46 5.12 -0.22
N VAL A 34 3.31 5.68 0.11
CA VAL A 34 3.13 6.44 1.37
C VAL A 34 3.31 5.53 2.58
N PHE A 35 2.71 4.32 2.56
CA PHE A 35 2.85 3.37 3.66
C PHE A 35 4.25 2.80 3.81
N ALA A 36 5.00 2.62 2.72
CA ALA A 36 6.39 2.15 2.79
C ALA A 36 7.29 3.12 3.57
N GLN A 37 6.93 4.41 3.60
CA GLN A 37 7.61 5.44 4.37
C GLN A 37 7.14 5.54 5.83
N ALA A 38 6.00 4.93 6.18
CA ALA A 38 5.34 5.10 7.47
C ALA A 38 5.42 3.83 8.34
N THR A 39 5.93 3.98 9.56
CA THR A 39 5.66 3.02 10.64
C THR A 39 4.36 3.42 11.33
N THR A 40 3.36 2.56 11.23
CA THR A 40 2.00 2.77 11.76
C THR A 40 1.87 2.25 13.19
N ASP A 41 0.80 2.60 13.89
CA ASP A 41 0.49 2.14 15.25
C ASP A 41 -0.56 1.00 15.26
N HIS A 42 -1.04 0.65 16.46
CA HIS A 42 -2.10 -0.35 16.66
C HIS A 42 -3.45 0.00 16.00
N ARG A 43 -3.63 1.25 15.53
CA ARG A 43 -4.85 1.71 14.86
C ARG A 43 -4.77 1.62 13.34
N GLU A 44 -3.72 0.99 12.81
CA GLU A 44 -3.54 0.71 11.38
C GLU A 44 -4.77 0.08 10.72
N LEU A 45 -5.43 -0.87 11.40
CA LEU A 45 -6.62 -1.54 10.90
C LEU A 45 -7.74 -0.54 10.55
N VAL A 46 -7.89 0.54 11.33
CA VAL A 46 -8.86 1.60 11.07
C VAL A 46 -8.52 2.36 9.80
N ALA A 47 -7.23 2.60 9.52
CA ALA A 47 -6.80 3.24 8.28
C ALA A 47 -7.03 2.32 7.06
N LEU A 48 -6.68 1.03 7.18
CA LEU A 48 -6.89 0.03 6.12
C LEU A 48 -8.38 -0.13 5.78
N ARG A 49 -9.26 -0.19 6.78
CA ARG A 49 -10.72 -0.25 6.58
C ARG A 49 -11.20 0.87 5.66
N ARG A 50 -10.65 2.07 5.84
CA ARG A 50 -11.10 3.27 5.14
C ARG A 50 -10.57 3.35 3.73
N ILE A 51 -9.38 2.78 3.51
CA ILE A 51 -8.85 2.64 2.15
C ILE A 51 -9.72 1.66 1.37
N VAL A 52 -10.10 0.53 1.96
CA VAL A 52 -10.88 -0.50 1.25
C VAL A 52 -12.36 -0.12 1.13
N ALA A 53 -13.00 0.35 2.20
CA ALA A 53 -14.43 0.69 2.18
C ALA A 53 -14.73 2.09 1.64
N ALA A 54 -13.78 3.02 1.75
CA ALA A 54 -13.82 4.37 1.20
C ALA A 54 -15.17 5.10 1.40
N ARG A 55 -15.65 5.22 2.65
CA ARG A 55 -16.95 5.85 2.95
C ARG A 55 -16.81 7.35 3.20
N ALA A 56 -17.62 8.15 2.53
CA ALA A 56 -17.69 9.60 2.73
C ALA A 56 -18.23 9.97 4.12
N GLY A 57 -17.81 11.12 4.64
CA GLY A 57 -18.19 11.63 5.96
C GLY A 57 -17.41 11.04 7.14
N GLU A 58 -16.62 9.98 6.94
CA GLU A 58 -15.79 9.43 8.01
C GLU A 58 -14.59 10.36 8.29
N THR A 59 -14.21 10.53 9.56
CA THR A 59 -12.98 11.21 10.02
C THR A 59 -12.02 10.28 10.78
N ASN A 60 -10.71 10.41 10.57
CA ASN A 60 -9.67 9.63 11.24
C ASN A 60 -8.57 10.53 11.76
N GLN A 61 -7.89 10.09 12.79
CA GLN A 61 -6.64 10.70 13.24
C GLN A 61 -5.78 9.68 13.95
N GLY A 62 -4.47 9.88 13.88
CA GLY A 62 -3.51 8.98 14.49
C GLY A 62 -2.10 9.54 14.47
N PHE A 63 -1.18 8.73 14.95
CA PHE A 63 0.23 9.05 15.00
C PHE A 63 1.01 8.01 14.22
N TRP A 64 1.69 8.41 13.15
CA TRP A 64 2.60 7.55 12.40
C TRP A 64 3.99 8.12 12.40
N THR A 65 4.98 7.25 12.47
CA THR A 65 6.39 7.65 12.36
C THR A 65 6.78 7.63 10.89
N ILE A 66 7.23 8.76 10.37
CA ILE A 66 7.68 8.92 8.98
C ILE A 66 9.19 8.79 8.93
N LYS A 67 9.68 7.91 8.05
CA LYS A 67 11.11 7.69 7.79
C LYS A 67 11.58 8.57 6.62
N ARG A 68 12.70 9.26 6.80
CA ARG A 68 13.32 10.11 5.77
C ARG A 68 14.45 9.37 5.06
N ARG A 69 14.91 9.87 3.91
CA ARG A 69 15.96 9.21 3.12
C ARG A 69 17.32 9.29 3.80
N ASP A 70 17.54 10.31 4.62
CA ASP A 70 18.72 10.47 5.48
C ASP A 70 18.75 9.50 6.68
N GLY A 71 17.75 8.63 6.82
CA GLY A 71 17.63 7.66 7.91
C GLY A 71 17.04 8.24 9.20
N THR A 72 16.81 9.55 9.28
CA THR A 72 16.11 10.17 10.40
C THR A 72 14.61 9.88 10.35
N GLN A 73 13.94 9.98 11.50
CA GLN A 73 12.52 9.73 11.62
C GLN A 73 11.85 10.78 12.51
N TRP A 74 10.57 11.01 12.27
CA TRP A 74 9.77 11.93 13.08
C TRP A 74 8.34 11.42 13.20
N GLN A 75 7.66 11.75 14.30
CA GLN A 75 6.27 11.36 14.49
C GLN A 75 5.34 12.43 13.89
N SER A 76 4.46 11.98 13.01
CA SER A 76 3.39 12.76 12.43
C SER A 76 2.09 12.51 13.17
N HIS A 77 1.51 13.56 13.75
CA HIS A 77 0.08 13.55 13.97
C HIS A 77 -0.59 13.90 12.66
N TRP A 78 -1.51 13.05 12.22
CA TRP A 78 -2.30 13.28 11.03
C TRP A 78 -3.78 13.19 11.36
N SER A 79 -4.55 14.02 10.70
CA SER A 79 -6.01 14.05 10.77
C SER A 79 -6.57 14.10 9.37
N HIS A 80 -7.66 13.40 9.14
CA HIS A 80 -8.17 13.16 7.81
C HIS A 80 -9.69 13.07 7.81
N GLY A 81 -10.32 13.66 6.79
CA GLY A 81 -11.73 13.53 6.49
C GLY A 81 -11.94 12.99 5.07
N THR A 82 -12.99 12.18 4.88
CA THR A 82 -13.35 11.64 3.56
C THR A 82 -14.55 12.40 3.00
N VAL A 83 -14.43 12.88 1.77
CA VAL A 83 -15.49 13.57 1.02
C VAL A 83 -15.71 12.90 -0.33
N GLU A 84 -16.84 13.17 -0.96
CA GLU A 84 -17.06 12.81 -2.37
C GLU A 84 -16.74 14.02 -3.24
N GLU A 85 -15.94 13.81 -4.28
CA GLU A 85 -15.59 14.83 -5.27
C GLU A 85 -15.83 14.29 -6.68
N GLN A 86 -16.16 15.16 -7.62
CA GLN A 86 -16.24 14.79 -9.03
C GLN A 86 -14.87 14.96 -9.68
N VAL A 87 -14.32 13.87 -10.20
CA VAL A 87 -13.04 13.85 -10.92
C VAL A 87 -13.30 13.19 -12.27
N ASP A 88 -13.05 13.92 -13.36
CA ASP A 88 -13.23 13.44 -14.73
C ASP A 88 -14.61 12.81 -15.03
N GLY A 89 -15.66 13.27 -14.32
CA GLY A 89 -17.03 12.77 -14.47
C GLY A 89 -17.37 11.53 -13.62
N GLU A 90 -16.42 11.05 -12.81
CA GLU A 90 -16.64 9.97 -11.85
C GLU A 90 -16.62 10.50 -10.40
N THR A 91 -17.39 9.83 -9.53
CA THR A 91 -17.42 10.17 -8.10
C THR A 91 -16.25 9.50 -7.38
N HIS A 92 -15.30 10.30 -6.93
CA HIS A 92 -14.14 9.84 -6.18
C HIS A 92 -14.33 10.06 -4.68
N ARG A 93 -13.83 9.12 -3.87
CA ARG A 93 -13.77 9.30 -2.41
C ARG A 93 -12.42 9.87 -2.03
N ILE A 94 -12.41 11.18 -1.83
CA ILE A 94 -11.21 11.95 -1.59
C ILE A 94 -11.00 12.13 -0.09
N GLY A 95 -9.81 11.72 0.30
CA GLY A 95 -9.25 11.91 1.60
C GLY A 95 -8.46 13.19 1.75
N LEU A 96 -9.02 14.16 2.48
CA LEU A 96 -8.37 15.42 2.81
C LEU A 96 -7.65 15.28 4.14
N GLY A 97 -6.32 15.29 4.10
CA GLY A 97 -5.46 15.08 5.27
C GLY A 97 -4.68 16.34 5.62
N LEU A 98 -4.56 16.60 6.92
CA LEU A 98 -3.59 17.53 7.48
C LEU A 98 -2.62 16.75 8.35
N SER A 99 -1.33 17.05 8.20
CA SER A 99 -0.27 16.41 8.96
C SER A 99 0.62 17.45 9.60
N GLN A 100 1.01 17.18 10.85
CA GLN A 100 1.88 18.05 11.63
C GLN A 100 3.00 17.22 12.27
N LYS A 101 4.20 17.79 12.30
CA LYS A 101 5.31 17.22 13.07
C LYS A 101 5.04 17.42 14.56
N VAL A 102 5.09 16.34 15.32
CA VAL A 102 4.93 16.38 16.78
C VAL A 102 6.26 16.01 17.46
N GLN A 103 6.21 15.26 18.56
CA GLN A 103 7.37 14.85 19.37
C GLN A 103 8.26 13.79 18.70
N GLU A 104 9.38 13.46 19.34
CA GLU A 104 10.23 12.37 18.90
C GLU A 104 9.46 11.04 18.87
N PRO A 105 9.68 10.21 17.84
CA PRO A 105 8.93 8.97 17.69
C PRO A 105 9.33 7.97 18.77
N GLU A 106 8.35 7.56 19.58
CA GLU A 106 8.51 6.39 20.44
C GLU A 106 8.47 5.11 19.59
N PRO A 107 9.32 4.10 19.87
CA PRO A 107 9.27 2.83 19.17
C PRO A 107 7.93 2.14 19.37
N VAL A 108 7.17 1.97 18.28
CA VAL A 108 5.97 1.12 18.28
C VAL A 108 6.42 -0.34 18.23
N VAL A 109 6.25 -1.06 19.34
CA VAL A 109 6.53 -2.50 19.42
C VAL A 109 5.21 -3.25 19.54
N LEU A 110 4.81 -3.94 18.47
CA LEU A 110 3.63 -4.78 18.42
C LEU A 110 4.04 -6.25 18.31
N LEU A 111 3.52 -7.10 19.19
CA LEU A 111 3.88 -8.52 19.26
C LEU A 111 3.53 -9.24 17.95
N GLU A 112 2.35 -8.96 17.41
CA GLU A 112 1.86 -9.52 16.15
C GLU A 112 2.79 -9.19 14.97
N ARG A 113 3.41 -7.99 14.96
CA ARG A 113 4.42 -7.64 13.96
C ARG A 113 5.70 -8.44 14.13
N ARG A 114 6.17 -8.59 15.38
CA ARG A 114 7.37 -9.40 15.68
C ARG A 114 7.20 -10.86 15.29
N ILE A 115 6.02 -11.42 15.55
CA ILE A 115 5.68 -12.79 15.16
C ILE A 115 5.67 -12.91 13.64
N LEU A 116 5.02 -11.97 12.95
CA LEU A 116 4.96 -11.97 11.48
C LEU A 116 6.36 -11.84 10.87
N GLU A 117 7.15 -10.86 11.31
CA GLU A 117 8.56 -10.68 10.92
C GLU A 117 9.39 -11.95 11.12
N ALA A 118 9.22 -12.65 12.24
CA ALA A 118 9.94 -13.89 12.54
C ALA A 118 9.46 -15.10 11.73
N SER A 119 8.28 -15.02 11.11
CA SER A 119 7.67 -16.09 10.32
C SER A 119 7.83 -15.93 8.81
N THR A 120 8.36 -14.79 8.36
CA THR A 120 8.55 -14.47 6.94
C THR A 120 9.87 -15.06 6.44
N ASP A 121 9.80 -15.79 5.33
CA ASP A 121 11.01 -16.28 4.66
C ASP A 121 11.82 -15.13 4.05
N PRO A 122 13.17 -15.15 4.08
CA PRO A 122 14.00 -14.05 3.59
C PRO A 122 13.75 -13.66 2.12
N ASP A 123 13.37 -14.62 1.29
CA ASP A 123 13.14 -14.44 -0.14
C ASP A 123 11.65 -14.22 -0.49
N GLU A 124 10.79 -14.11 0.53
CA GLU A 124 9.35 -13.90 0.37
C GLU A 124 8.97 -12.42 0.57
N TYR A 125 8.21 -11.90 -0.38
CA TYR A 125 7.59 -10.59 -0.29
C TYR A 125 6.14 -10.72 0.16
N GLN A 126 5.75 -9.88 1.13
CA GLN A 126 4.40 -9.89 1.68
C GLN A 126 3.72 -8.53 1.50
N ALA A 127 2.50 -8.55 1.00
CA ALA A 127 1.72 -7.38 0.65
C ALA A 127 0.25 -7.53 1.05
N ILE A 128 -0.41 -6.40 1.35
CA ILE A 128 -1.86 -6.33 1.49
C ILE A 128 -2.44 -5.71 0.23
N VAL A 129 -3.37 -6.43 -0.40
CA VAL A 129 -4.02 -6.04 -1.66
C VAL A 129 -5.52 -5.87 -1.45
N ALA A 130 -6.10 -4.81 -2.00
CA ALA A 130 -7.53 -4.58 -1.98
C ALA A 130 -8.24 -5.56 -2.93
N LEU A 131 -9.35 -6.19 -2.50
CA LEU A 131 -10.01 -7.22 -3.32
C LEU A 131 -10.96 -6.67 -4.40
N ASP A 132 -11.38 -5.42 -4.24
CA ASP A 132 -12.31 -4.71 -5.12
C ASP A 132 -11.66 -4.34 -6.47
N ASP A 133 -10.44 -3.80 -6.42
CA ASP A 133 -9.68 -3.32 -7.57
C ASP A 133 -8.34 -4.02 -7.77
N LEU A 134 -7.97 -4.93 -6.86
CA LEU A 134 -6.71 -5.70 -6.89
C LEU A 134 -5.46 -4.81 -6.81
N THR A 135 -5.59 -3.65 -6.17
CA THR A 135 -4.50 -2.69 -5.98
C THR A 135 -3.73 -2.95 -4.69
N LEU A 136 -2.41 -2.83 -4.76
CA LEU A 136 -1.52 -2.85 -3.61
C LEU A 136 -1.85 -1.71 -2.65
N ILE A 137 -2.20 -2.05 -1.40
CA ILE A 137 -2.44 -1.06 -0.35
C ILE A 137 -1.14 -0.77 0.40
N ARG A 138 -0.41 -1.82 0.78
CA ARG A 138 0.85 -1.71 1.53
C ARG A 138 1.70 -2.97 1.43
N TRP A 139 2.98 -2.80 1.70
CA TRP A 139 3.85 -3.89 2.10
C TRP A 139 3.67 -4.20 3.58
N VAL A 140 3.77 -5.49 3.93
CA VAL A 140 3.69 -5.94 5.32
C VAL A 140 4.96 -5.50 6.07
N HIS A 141 4.82 -5.21 7.37
CA HIS A 141 5.98 -4.83 8.20
C HIS A 141 7.03 -5.95 8.19
N GLY A 142 8.29 -5.59 8.02
CA GLY A 142 9.40 -6.54 7.87
C GLY A 142 9.73 -6.88 6.42
N THR A 143 8.79 -6.76 5.49
CA THR A 143 9.08 -6.94 4.06
C THR A 143 9.77 -5.69 3.51
N THR A 144 10.99 -5.87 2.99
CA THR A 144 11.61 -4.84 2.15
C THR A 144 10.96 -4.89 0.77
N PRO A 145 10.31 -3.82 0.30
CA PRO A 145 9.66 -3.83 -1.02
C PRO A 145 10.66 -4.17 -2.13
N PRO A 146 10.27 -4.97 -3.13
CA PRO A 146 11.13 -5.31 -4.26
C PRO A 146 11.45 -4.05 -5.07
N ASN A 147 12.73 -3.86 -5.41
CA ASN A 147 13.21 -2.73 -6.21
C ASN A 147 13.07 -2.93 -7.72
N MET A 148 12.81 -4.17 -8.17
CA MET A 148 12.66 -4.51 -9.58
C MET A 148 11.22 -4.46 -10.09
N ILE A 149 10.23 -4.35 -9.20
CA ILE A 149 8.80 -4.27 -9.57
C ILE A 149 8.36 -2.81 -9.52
N ALA A 150 7.67 -2.35 -10.56
CA ALA A 150 7.10 -1.02 -10.64
C ALA A 150 5.80 -0.94 -9.85
N TRP A 151 5.89 -0.69 -8.54
CA TRP A 151 4.73 -0.58 -7.64
C TRP A 151 4.52 0.85 -7.10
N ARG A 152 5.50 1.73 -7.27
CA ARG A 152 5.53 3.03 -6.56
C ARG A 152 4.66 4.09 -7.22
N ARG A 153 4.46 3.98 -8.54
CA ARG A 153 3.80 4.99 -9.39
C ARG A 153 4.54 6.35 -9.34
N ILE A 154 5.83 6.33 -9.71
CA ILE A 154 6.71 7.51 -9.78
C ILE A 154 7.08 7.82 -11.25
N PRO A 155 7.54 9.03 -11.60
CA PRO A 155 7.61 9.45 -13.01
C PRO A 155 8.65 8.70 -13.84
N HIS A 156 9.61 8.03 -13.20
CA HIS A 156 10.68 7.28 -13.87
C HIS A 156 10.44 5.76 -13.88
N GLU A 157 9.27 5.31 -13.42
CA GLU A 157 8.84 3.91 -13.47
C GLU A 157 7.59 3.79 -14.36
N PRO A 158 7.40 2.65 -15.06
CA PRO A 158 6.13 2.37 -15.72
C PRO A 158 4.98 2.23 -14.71
N GLU A 159 3.75 2.40 -15.18
CA GLU A 159 2.57 2.19 -14.33
C GLU A 159 2.49 0.74 -13.81
N PRO A 160 2.17 0.54 -12.52
CA PRO A 160 1.95 -0.79 -11.96
C PRO A 160 0.89 -1.55 -12.74
N ALA A 161 1.21 -2.77 -13.16
CA ALA A 161 0.30 -3.61 -13.93
C ALA A 161 0.57 -5.09 -13.72
N VAL A 162 -0.47 -5.89 -13.89
CA VAL A 162 -0.37 -7.33 -14.16
C VAL A 162 -0.49 -7.56 -15.66
N HIS A 163 0.29 -8.51 -16.18
CA HIS A 163 0.29 -8.86 -17.59
C HIS A 163 -1.14 -9.16 -18.08
N PRO A 164 -1.57 -8.61 -19.24
CA PRO A 164 -2.94 -8.78 -19.74
C PRO A 164 -3.40 -10.26 -19.78
N ASP A 165 -2.55 -11.16 -20.26
CA ASP A 165 -2.83 -12.60 -20.32
C ASP A 165 -2.98 -13.28 -18.95
N ASP A 166 -2.43 -12.68 -17.89
CA ASP A 166 -2.49 -13.23 -16.53
C ASP A 166 -3.67 -12.65 -15.73
N ARG A 167 -4.38 -11.64 -16.27
CA ARG A 167 -5.60 -11.08 -15.65
C ARG A 167 -6.67 -12.14 -15.35
N PRO A 168 -6.96 -13.12 -16.23
CA PRO A 168 -7.90 -14.18 -15.90
C PRO A 168 -7.47 -15.01 -14.68
N VAL A 169 -6.17 -15.27 -14.52
CA VAL A 169 -5.61 -15.99 -13.36
C VAL A 169 -5.77 -15.16 -12.10
N MET A 170 -5.37 -13.88 -12.15
CA MET A 170 -5.51 -12.94 -11.04
C MET A 170 -6.97 -12.81 -10.56
N LEU A 171 -7.92 -12.69 -11.49
CA LEU A 171 -9.36 -12.63 -11.16
C LEU A 171 -9.89 -13.95 -10.60
N ALA A 172 -9.39 -15.09 -11.09
CA ALA A 172 -9.76 -16.41 -10.55
C ALA A 172 -9.25 -16.58 -9.11
N MET A 173 -8.03 -16.14 -8.81
CA MET A 173 -7.47 -16.11 -7.46
C MET A 173 -8.33 -15.24 -6.55
N ALA A 174 -8.64 -14.00 -6.95
CA ALA A 174 -9.45 -13.07 -6.16
C ALA A 174 -10.85 -13.64 -5.82
N ARG A 175 -11.51 -14.29 -6.79
CA ARG A 175 -12.81 -14.95 -6.54
C ARG A 175 -12.69 -16.15 -5.60
N GLY A 176 -11.60 -16.91 -5.70
CA GLY A 176 -11.34 -18.07 -4.86
C GLY A 176 -11.12 -17.73 -3.38
N LEU A 177 -10.65 -16.52 -3.08
CA LEU A 177 -10.42 -16.05 -1.70
C LEU A 177 -11.68 -15.99 -0.83
N THR A 178 -12.87 -15.99 -1.44
CA THR A 178 -14.14 -16.11 -0.70
C THR A 178 -14.30 -17.46 0.01
N LYS A 179 -13.52 -18.48 -0.37
CA LYS A 179 -13.61 -19.85 0.15
C LYS A 179 -12.35 -20.28 0.89
N SER A 180 -11.19 -20.00 0.31
CA SER A 180 -9.90 -20.45 0.83
C SER A 180 -8.76 -19.65 0.22
N SER A 181 -7.54 -19.88 0.72
CA SER A 181 -6.32 -19.42 0.06
C SER A 181 -6.24 -19.87 -1.40
N THR A 182 -5.58 -19.06 -2.23
CA THR A 182 -5.37 -19.32 -3.66
C THR A 182 -3.91 -19.16 -4.02
N HIS A 183 -3.48 -19.80 -5.11
CA HIS A 183 -2.12 -19.68 -5.63
C HIS A 183 -2.15 -19.48 -7.14
N GLY A 184 -1.16 -18.79 -7.67
CA GLY A 184 -0.99 -18.59 -9.10
C GLY A 184 0.36 -17.98 -9.43
N SER A 185 0.80 -18.23 -10.66
CA SER A 185 1.98 -17.59 -11.24
C SER A 185 1.49 -16.40 -12.08
N LEU A 186 2.04 -15.22 -11.83
CA LEU A 186 1.63 -13.98 -12.48
C LEU A 186 2.88 -13.24 -12.97
N ARG A 187 2.73 -12.44 -14.02
CA ARG A 187 3.71 -11.45 -14.44
C ARG A 187 3.26 -10.06 -14.00
N VAL A 188 4.11 -9.39 -13.23
CA VAL A 188 3.91 -8.00 -12.77
C VAL A 188 4.89 -7.08 -13.47
N ARG A 189 4.53 -5.80 -13.60
CA ARG A 189 5.37 -4.82 -14.29
C ARG A 189 6.70 -4.61 -13.55
N GLY A 190 7.81 -4.75 -14.26
CA GLY A 190 9.14 -4.40 -13.79
C GLY A 190 9.44 -2.90 -13.91
N VAL A 191 10.38 -2.38 -13.13
CA VAL A 191 10.83 -0.97 -13.19
C VAL A 191 11.49 -0.62 -14.53
N ASP A 192 12.00 -1.61 -15.24
CA ASP A 192 12.58 -1.51 -16.58
C ASP A 192 11.54 -1.54 -17.71
N GLY A 193 10.26 -1.74 -17.38
CA GLY A 193 9.19 -1.92 -18.37
C GLY A 193 8.91 -3.36 -18.73
N GLU A 194 9.78 -4.30 -18.38
CA GLU A 194 9.62 -5.73 -18.65
C GLU A 194 8.61 -6.36 -17.68
N TRP A 195 8.43 -7.68 -17.80
CA TRP A 195 7.52 -8.45 -16.98
C TRP A 195 8.30 -9.33 -16.01
N VAL A 196 8.12 -9.09 -14.71
CA VAL A 196 8.71 -9.90 -13.63
C VAL A 196 7.72 -11.00 -13.26
N ARG A 197 8.17 -12.25 -13.32
CA ARG A 197 7.35 -13.39 -12.93
C ARG A 197 7.40 -13.59 -11.42
N ILE A 198 6.23 -13.75 -10.82
CA ILE A 198 6.06 -14.03 -9.40
C ILE A 198 5.23 -15.30 -9.22
N ASP A 199 5.55 -16.07 -8.19
CA ASP A 199 4.71 -17.17 -7.72
C ASP A 199 4.03 -16.74 -6.43
N ALA A 200 2.73 -16.47 -6.53
CA ALA A 200 1.96 -15.81 -5.48
C ALA A 200 0.97 -16.77 -4.81
N ARG A 201 0.92 -16.70 -3.48
CA ARG A 201 -0.14 -17.20 -2.63
C ARG A 201 -0.93 -16.02 -2.09
N ALA A 202 -2.25 -16.08 -2.16
CA ALA A 202 -3.13 -15.12 -1.51
C ALA A 202 -3.96 -15.81 -0.42
N ASP A 203 -4.06 -15.18 0.75
CA ASP A 203 -4.89 -15.59 1.87
C ASP A 203 -5.90 -14.47 2.21
N PRO A 204 -7.18 -14.80 2.52
CA PRO A 204 -8.15 -13.78 2.89
C PRO A 204 -7.81 -13.17 4.25
N VAL A 205 -7.88 -11.85 4.34
CA VAL A 205 -7.71 -11.08 5.58
C VAL A 205 -8.98 -10.30 5.87
N ALA A 206 -9.59 -10.54 7.02
CA ALA A 206 -10.68 -9.72 7.50
C ALA A 206 -10.12 -8.41 8.07
N ILE A 207 -10.51 -7.28 7.48
CA ILE A 207 -10.20 -5.94 8.00
C ILE A 207 -11.27 -5.50 9.00
N ASP A 208 -12.53 -5.82 8.71
CA ASP A 208 -13.65 -5.83 9.67
C ASP A 208 -14.66 -6.92 9.27
N ASP A 209 -15.82 -6.97 9.94
CA ASP A 209 -16.88 -7.95 9.69
C ASP A 209 -17.46 -7.93 8.25
N THR A 210 -17.23 -6.85 7.51
CA THR A 210 -17.80 -6.56 6.19
C THR A 210 -16.75 -6.21 5.12
N VAL A 211 -15.50 -5.97 5.52
CA VAL A 211 -14.42 -5.46 4.68
C VAL A 211 -13.28 -6.47 4.70
N GLY A 212 -12.93 -6.98 3.52
CA GLY A 212 -11.83 -7.93 3.33
C GLY A 212 -10.71 -7.39 2.46
N ALA A 213 -9.51 -7.92 2.67
CA ALA A 213 -8.34 -7.74 1.83
C ALA A 213 -7.68 -9.11 1.55
N ALA A 214 -6.65 -9.13 0.70
CA ALA A 214 -5.77 -10.28 0.55
C ALA A 214 -4.41 -10.01 1.21
N LEU A 215 -3.91 -10.94 2.00
CA LEU A 215 -2.48 -11.08 2.26
C LEU A 215 -1.89 -11.86 1.09
N VAL A 216 -1.08 -11.19 0.28
CA VAL A 216 -0.35 -11.81 -0.84
C VAL A 216 1.09 -12.03 -0.42
N ARG A 217 1.52 -13.28 -0.50
CA ARG A 217 2.89 -13.73 -0.30
C ARG A 217 3.42 -14.23 -1.63
N PHE A 218 4.60 -13.77 -2.04
CA PHE A 218 5.17 -14.23 -3.30
C PHE A 218 6.69 -14.24 -3.27
N THR A 219 7.24 -15.13 -4.07
CA THR A 219 8.66 -15.10 -4.45
C THR A 219 8.76 -14.61 -5.89
N ILE A 220 9.91 -14.04 -6.23
CA ILE A 220 10.24 -13.72 -7.62
C ILE A 220 10.87 -14.97 -8.21
N ALA A 221 10.31 -15.46 -9.30
CA ALA A 221 10.87 -16.62 -9.99
C ALA A 221 12.16 -16.17 -10.71
N ASP A 222 13.24 -16.94 -10.55
CA ASP A 222 14.49 -16.67 -11.27
C ASP A 222 14.22 -16.59 -12.77
N GLN A 223 14.73 -15.52 -13.41
CA GLN A 223 14.76 -15.43 -14.85
C GLN A 223 15.78 -16.44 -15.37
N ILE A 224 15.31 -17.59 -15.85
CA ILE A 224 16.13 -18.57 -16.58
C ILE A 224 16.51 -17.99 -17.95
#